data_AF-A0A653MVH3-F1
#
_entry.id   AF-A0A653MVH3-F1
#
_cell.length_a   1.000
_cell.length_b   1.000
_cell.length_c   1.000
_cell.angle_alpha   90.00
_cell.angle_beta   90.00
_cell.angle_gamma   90.00
#
_symmetry.space_group_name_H-M   'P 1'
#
loop_
_entity.id
_entity.type
_entity.pdbx_description
1 polymer ?
#
loop_
_entity_poly.entity_id
_entity_poly.type
_entity_poly.pdbx_seq_one_letter_code
_entity_poly.pdbx_strand_id
1 'polypeptide(L)'
;MLAISGGMGTPNFLSTVPYLKQRDVPAIAPNAPSTQIGGTDTPSIFSATVDYEKQFTGLATYVFKDQPAPKRIALVGVAGDIGDSAKVGIEAAVGDNSEILYVPEKPGTTDFGPIAAQLRRFDADWMFLIMTNADTGGLLKRRSGSATSRAPRRGPA
;
A
#
# COMPACT_ATOMS: atom_id res chain seq x y z
N MET A 1 34.73 10.02 -3.34
CA MET A 1 33.61 9.60 -2.47
C MET A 1 32.91 8.43 -3.14
N LEU A 2 32.77 7.30 -2.46
CA LEU A 2 32.08 6.11 -2.96
C LEU A 2 30.74 6.01 -2.23
N ALA A 3 29.65 5.87 -2.97
CA ALA A 3 28.30 5.71 -2.42
C ALA A 3 27.72 4.39 -2.93
N ILE A 4 26.93 3.72 -2.08
CA ILE A 4 26.20 2.51 -2.46
C ILE A 4 24.85 2.93 -3.02
N SER A 5 24.59 2.66 -4.29
CA SER A 5 23.27 2.80 -4.88
C SER A 5 22.69 1.42 -5.14
N GLY A 6 21.51 1.11 -4.59
CA GLY A 6 20.90 -0.19 -4.77
C GLY A 6 19.77 -0.48 -3.80
N GLY A 7 19.27 -1.71 -3.87
CA GLY A 7 18.07 -2.15 -3.15
C GLY A 7 16.82 -2.01 -4.01
N MET A 8 16.23 -3.16 -4.33
CA MET A 8 14.91 -3.25 -4.97
C MET A 8 13.89 -3.61 -3.89
N GLY A 9 12.98 -2.68 -3.59
CA GLY A 9 11.93 -2.85 -2.59
C GLY A 9 12.35 -2.39 -1.20
N THR A 10 11.42 -1.71 -0.53
CA THR A 10 11.60 -1.16 0.82
C THR A 10 12.13 -2.16 1.84
N PRO A 11 11.58 -3.39 1.98
CA PRO A 11 12.04 -4.32 3.02
C PRO A 11 13.51 -4.75 2.83
N ASN A 12 13.91 -4.95 1.57
CA ASN A 12 15.28 -5.35 1.24
C ASN A 12 16.27 -4.25 1.59
N PHE A 13 15.98 -2.99 1.25
CA PHE A 13 16.88 -1.90 1.57
C PHE A 13 16.93 -1.61 3.07
N LEU A 14 15.78 -1.60 3.76
CA LEU A 14 15.70 -1.36 5.21
C LEU A 14 16.52 -2.40 6.00
N SER A 15 16.62 -3.64 5.52
CA SER A 15 17.47 -4.66 6.15
C SER A 15 18.96 -4.30 6.18
N THR A 16 19.42 -3.44 5.28
CA THR A 16 20.82 -2.99 5.19
C THR A 16 21.12 -1.72 5.98
N VAL A 17 20.08 -0.95 6.35
CA VAL A 17 20.21 0.35 7.02
C VAL A 17 21.05 0.27 8.31
N PRO A 18 20.86 -0.71 9.21
CA PRO A 18 21.67 -0.79 10.44
C PRO A 18 23.18 -0.90 10.15
N TYR A 19 23.55 -1.67 9.13
CA TYR A 19 24.95 -1.84 8.73
C TYR A 19 25.51 -0.56 8.11
N LEU A 20 24.77 0.05 7.18
CA LEU A 20 25.18 1.31 6.53
C LEU A 20 25.36 2.44 7.56
N LYS A 21 24.44 2.54 8.51
CA LYS A 21 24.51 3.51 9.63
C LYS A 21 25.71 3.26 10.53
N GLN A 22 25.98 2.00 10.91
CA GLN A 22 27.13 1.65 11.76
C GLN A 22 28.47 1.99 11.09
N ARG A 23 28.55 1.86 9.76
CA ARG A 23 29.78 2.05 8.99
C ARG A 23 29.93 3.45 8.39
N ASP A 24 28.97 4.34 8.64
CA ASP A 24 28.87 5.66 8.04
C ASP A 24 29.06 5.65 6.51
N VAL A 25 28.38 4.69 5.86
CA VAL A 25 28.47 4.52 4.40
C VAL A 25 27.33 5.28 3.73
N PRO A 26 27.63 6.30 2.89
CA PRO A 26 26.61 6.99 2.13
C PRO A 26 25.88 6.03 1.18
N ALA A 27 24.55 6.11 1.17
CA ALA A 27 23.73 5.23 0.34
C ALA A 27 22.55 5.96 -0.31
N ILE A 28 22.18 5.50 -1.51
CA ILE A 28 21.00 5.95 -2.24
C ILE A 28 20.09 4.73 -2.46
N ALA A 29 18.85 4.85 -2.01
CA ALA A 29 17.79 3.87 -2.16
C ALA A 29 16.87 4.32 -3.32
N PRO A 30 17.08 3.84 -4.55
CA PRO A 30 16.32 4.34 -5.70
C PRO A 30 14.86 3.87 -5.70
N ASN A 31 14.58 2.71 -5.09
CA ASN A 31 13.27 2.04 -5.14
C ASN A 31 12.86 1.50 -3.75
N ALA A 32 13.01 2.33 -2.71
CA ALA A 32 12.65 1.96 -1.34
C ALA A 32 11.99 3.15 -0.60
N PRO A 33 10.75 3.54 -0.96
CA PRO A 33 10.00 4.53 -0.20
C PRO A 33 9.90 4.12 1.28
N SER A 34 10.31 5.00 2.19
CA SER A 34 10.17 4.79 3.64
C SER A 34 10.40 6.10 4.40
N THR A 35 9.69 6.29 5.50
CA THR A 35 9.96 7.36 6.46
C THR A 35 11.21 7.12 7.31
N GLN A 36 11.75 5.90 7.29
CA GLN A 36 12.99 5.53 8.02
C GLN A 36 14.27 5.84 7.24
N ILE A 37 14.15 6.30 5.99
CA ILE A 37 15.28 6.67 5.13
C ILE A 37 15.38 8.19 5.05
N GLY A 38 16.57 8.71 5.37
CA GLY A 38 16.83 10.14 5.52
C GLY A 38 16.55 10.64 6.94
N GLY A 39 16.63 11.95 7.12
CA GLY A 39 16.42 12.61 8.42
C GLY A 39 17.61 12.48 9.37
N THR A 40 17.37 12.77 10.65
CA THR A 40 18.43 12.81 11.68
C THR A 40 18.98 11.41 12.02
N ASP A 41 18.17 10.37 11.86
CA ASP A 41 18.56 9.00 12.21
C ASP A 41 19.40 8.31 11.14
N THR A 42 19.24 8.70 9.87
CA THR A 42 20.00 8.16 8.74
C THR A 42 20.45 9.27 7.78
N PRO A 43 21.24 10.25 8.25
CA PRO A 43 21.54 11.47 7.49
C PRO A 43 22.37 11.25 6.22
N SER A 44 23.07 10.11 6.13
CA SER A 44 23.88 9.69 4.97
C SER A 44 23.15 8.72 4.04
N ILE A 45 21.89 8.39 4.32
CA ILE A 45 21.08 7.46 3.53
C ILE A 45 19.91 8.23 2.91
N PHE A 46 19.82 8.22 1.59
CA PHE A 46 18.86 9.01 0.84
C PHE A 46 17.92 8.11 0.05
N SER A 47 16.66 8.52 -0.09
CA SER A 47 15.71 7.90 -1.01
C SER A 47 15.57 8.78 -2.25
N ALA A 48 15.57 8.16 -3.45
CA ALA A 48 15.26 8.88 -4.69
C ALA A 48 13.74 9.05 -4.90
N THR A 49 12.95 8.34 -4.10
CA THR A 49 11.48 8.37 -4.13
C THR A 49 10.91 9.04 -2.88
N VAL A 50 9.73 9.62 -3.02
CA VAL A 50 8.93 10.06 -1.87
C VAL A 50 8.54 8.86 -1.00
N ASP A 51 8.44 9.03 0.31
CA ASP A 51 7.96 7.99 1.24
C ASP A 51 6.47 7.65 1.01
N TYR A 52 6.05 6.48 1.50
CA TYR A 52 4.69 5.99 1.29
C TYR A 52 3.61 6.83 1.98
N GLU A 53 3.93 7.50 3.10
CA GLU A 53 2.96 8.37 3.75
C GLU A 53 2.61 9.54 2.83
N LYS A 54 3.62 10.31 2.41
CA LYS A 54 3.42 11.44 1.48
C LYS A 54 2.85 10.99 0.14
N GLN A 55 3.27 9.83 -0.38
CA GLN A 55 2.72 9.28 -1.61
C GLN A 55 1.21 9.05 -1.50
N PHE A 56 0.76 8.40 -0.43
CA PHE A 56 -0.65 8.07 -0.24
C PHE A 56 -1.49 9.28 0.18
N THR A 57 -0.92 10.25 0.90
CA THR A 57 -1.57 11.55 1.10
C THR A 57 -1.86 12.23 -0.23
N GLY A 58 -0.85 12.35 -1.10
CA GLY A 58 -1.01 12.98 -2.41
C GLY A 58 -1.99 12.22 -3.31
N LEU A 59 -1.88 10.89 -3.35
CA LEU A 59 -2.76 10.05 -4.15
C LEU A 59 -4.23 10.13 -3.67
N ALA A 60 -4.47 9.98 -2.37
CA ALA A 60 -5.82 10.05 -1.81
C ALA A 60 -6.42 11.45 -1.99
N THR A 61 -5.64 12.51 -1.75
CA THR A 61 -6.07 13.90 -2.00
C THR A 61 -6.49 14.08 -3.46
N TYR A 62 -5.72 13.54 -4.41
CA TYR A 62 -6.06 13.62 -5.82
C TYR A 62 -7.34 12.86 -6.17
N VAL A 63 -7.51 11.62 -5.67
CA VAL A 63 -8.70 10.79 -5.92
C VAL A 63 -9.97 11.47 -5.41
N PHE A 64 -9.90 12.14 -4.26
CA PHE A 64 -11.08 12.72 -3.59
C PHE A 64 -11.34 14.18 -3.93
N LYS A 65 -10.42 14.87 -4.61
CA LYS A 65 -10.47 16.32 -4.85
C LYS A 65 -11.82 16.82 -5.41
N ASP A 66 -12.38 16.08 -6.37
CA ASP A 66 -13.59 16.47 -7.10
C ASP A 66 -14.76 15.49 -6.85
N GLN A 67 -14.70 14.74 -5.74
CA GLN A 67 -15.69 13.72 -5.37
C GLN A 67 -16.36 14.09 -4.04
N PRO A 68 -17.60 13.60 -3.79
CA PRO A 68 -18.14 13.59 -2.44
C PRO A 68 -17.18 12.87 -1.49
N ALA A 69 -17.08 13.36 -0.25
CA ALA A 69 -16.21 12.76 0.75
C ALA A 69 -16.54 11.26 0.90
N PRO A 70 -15.55 10.37 0.75
CA PRO A 70 -15.76 8.94 0.89
C PRO A 70 -16.17 8.62 2.33
N LYS A 71 -17.15 7.75 2.53
CA LYS A 71 -17.55 7.31 3.87
C LYS A 71 -16.77 6.08 4.30
N ARG A 72 -16.41 5.22 3.35
CA ARG A 72 -15.75 3.94 3.61
C ARG A 72 -14.62 3.73 2.62
N ILE A 73 -13.41 3.54 3.12
CA ILE A 73 -12.22 3.31 2.30
C ILE A 73 -11.58 2.00 2.72
N ALA A 74 -11.22 1.17 1.75
CA ALA A 74 -10.42 -0.02 2.00
C ALA A 74 -8.97 0.20 1.56
N LEU A 75 -8.03 -0.28 2.34
CA LEU A 75 -6.62 -0.42 1.99
C LEU A 75 -6.24 -1.88 2.14
N VAL A 76 -5.72 -2.50 1.08
CA VAL A 76 -4.99 -3.76 1.18
C VAL A 76 -3.52 -3.47 0.92
N GLY A 77 -2.67 -3.75 1.89
CA GLY A 77 -1.27 -3.36 1.82
C GLY A 77 -0.33 -4.39 2.40
N VAL A 78 0.90 -4.44 1.89
CA VAL A 78 1.98 -5.22 2.49
C VAL A 78 2.14 -4.80 3.94
N ALA A 79 2.00 -5.77 4.85
CA ALA A 79 2.04 -5.55 6.29
C ALA A 79 3.37 -4.92 6.74
N GLY A 80 3.30 -4.10 7.79
CA GLY A 80 4.43 -3.32 8.31
C GLY A 80 4.54 -1.96 7.63
N ASP A 81 5.75 -1.40 7.61
CA ASP A 81 6.02 0.00 7.23
C ASP A 81 5.35 0.44 5.93
N ILE A 82 5.22 -0.44 4.94
CA ILE A 82 4.62 -0.13 3.64
C ILE A 82 3.12 0.19 3.79
N GLY A 83 2.34 -0.79 4.25
CA GLY A 83 0.89 -0.65 4.41
C GLY A 83 0.53 0.32 5.53
N ASP A 84 1.32 0.37 6.60
CA ASP A 84 1.07 1.25 7.74
C ASP A 84 1.30 2.73 7.36
N SER A 85 2.38 3.05 6.64
CA SER A 85 2.59 4.41 6.12
C SER A 85 1.54 4.80 5.08
N ALA A 86 1.12 3.86 4.21
CA ALA A 86 0.05 4.13 3.26
C ALA A 86 -1.28 4.46 3.97
N LYS A 87 -1.60 3.76 5.07
CA LYS A 87 -2.77 4.05 5.91
C LYS A 87 -2.72 5.45 6.49
N VAL A 88 -1.60 5.84 7.09
CA VAL A 88 -1.40 7.19 7.64
C VAL A 88 -1.60 8.26 6.56
N GLY A 89 -1.06 8.02 5.36
CA GLY A 89 -1.24 8.95 4.24
C GLY A 89 -2.69 9.11 3.80
N ILE A 90 -3.45 8.00 3.72
CA ILE A 90 -4.89 8.05 3.41
C ILE A 90 -5.64 8.79 4.51
N GLU A 91 -5.36 8.50 5.79
CA GLU A 91 -5.95 9.17 6.95
C GLU A 91 -5.73 10.69 6.90
N ALA A 92 -4.52 11.13 6.58
CA ALA A 92 -4.19 12.54 6.44
C ALA A 92 -5.00 13.25 5.33
N ALA A 93 -5.39 12.53 4.27
CA ALA A 93 -6.15 13.10 3.17
C ALA A 93 -7.66 13.21 3.44
N VAL A 94 -8.22 12.35 4.30
CA VAL A 94 -9.68 12.25 4.51
C VAL A 94 -10.14 12.76 5.88
N GLY A 95 -9.23 12.83 6.85
CA GLY A 95 -9.53 13.17 8.23
C GLY A 95 -10.49 12.17 8.89
N ASP A 96 -11.19 12.61 9.93
CA ASP A 96 -12.03 11.73 10.76
C ASP A 96 -13.41 11.39 10.15
N ASN A 97 -13.68 11.82 8.91
CA ASN A 97 -14.98 11.68 8.27
C ASN A 97 -15.18 10.35 7.54
N SER A 98 -14.14 9.51 7.47
CA SER A 98 -14.14 8.26 6.72
C SER A 98 -13.76 7.07 7.61
N GLU A 99 -14.52 5.99 7.50
CA GLU A 99 -14.13 4.70 8.06
C GLU A 99 -13.08 4.05 7.15
N ILE A 100 -11.92 3.69 7.69
CA ILE A 100 -10.85 3.03 6.93
C ILE A 100 -10.71 1.58 7.39
N LEU A 101 -10.98 0.64 6.47
CA LEU A 101 -10.59 -0.75 6.63
C LEU A 101 -9.18 -0.96 6.08
N TYR A 102 -8.23 -1.24 6.97
CA TYR A 102 -6.92 -1.74 6.57
C TYR A 102 -6.85 -3.26 6.71
N VAL A 103 -6.50 -3.93 5.60
CA VAL A 103 -6.27 -5.38 5.55
C VAL A 103 -4.77 -5.61 5.28
N PRO A 104 -3.98 -5.97 6.30
CA PRO A 104 -2.57 -6.28 6.11
C PRO A 104 -2.40 -7.59 5.35
N GLU A 105 -1.55 -7.58 4.33
CA GLU A 105 -1.22 -8.72 3.47
C GLU A 105 0.26 -9.08 3.60
N LYS A 106 0.59 -10.36 3.35
CA LYS A 106 1.98 -10.83 3.34
C LYS A 106 2.35 -11.24 1.92
N PRO A 107 3.42 -10.68 1.32
CA PRO A 107 3.82 -11.01 -0.04
C PRO A 107 3.88 -12.52 -0.31
N GLY A 108 3.31 -12.94 -1.43
CA GLY A 108 3.17 -14.36 -1.77
C GLY A 108 1.91 -15.01 -1.19
N THR A 109 0.91 -14.22 -0.78
CA THR A 109 -0.40 -14.74 -0.38
C THR A 109 -1.03 -15.50 -1.55
N THR A 110 -1.42 -16.76 -1.32
CA THR A 110 -2.01 -17.62 -2.36
C THR A 110 -3.53 -17.74 -2.26
N ASP A 111 -4.09 -17.58 -1.06
CA ASP A 111 -5.54 -17.57 -0.82
C ASP A 111 -6.06 -16.18 -0.45
N PHE A 112 -6.64 -15.50 -1.44
CA PHE A 112 -7.30 -14.21 -1.25
C PHE A 112 -8.78 -14.32 -0.87
N GLY A 113 -9.31 -15.53 -0.64
CA GLY A 113 -10.70 -15.75 -0.26
C GLY A 113 -11.13 -14.96 0.98
N PRO A 114 -10.40 -15.02 2.11
CA PRO A 114 -10.71 -14.26 3.31
C PRO A 114 -10.67 -12.75 3.09
N ILE A 115 -9.61 -12.24 2.45
CA ILE A 115 -9.43 -10.82 2.15
C ILE A 115 -10.58 -10.31 1.26
N ALA A 116 -10.90 -11.04 0.18
CA ALA A 116 -12.00 -10.67 -0.71
C ALA A 116 -13.37 -10.70 0.00
N ALA A 117 -13.60 -11.65 0.91
CA ALA A 117 -14.83 -11.71 1.68
C ALA A 117 -14.95 -10.53 2.65
N GLN A 118 -13.86 -10.14 3.31
CA GLN A 118 -13.82 -8.98 4.20
C GLN A 118 -14.08 -7.67 3.44
N LEU A 119 -13.38 -7.46 2.32
CA LEU A 119 -13.58 -6.29 1.46
C LEU A 119 -15.02 -6.17 0.96
N ARG A 120 -15.66 -7.29 0.59
CA ARG A 120 -17.06 -7.30 0.16
C ARG A 120 -18.03 -6.98 1.29
N ARG A 121 -17.77 -7.44 2.51
CA ARG A 121 -18.61 -7.11 3.67
C ARG A 121 -18.49 -5.64 4.07
N PHE A 122 -17.29 -5.10 3.91
CA PHE A 122 -17.01 -3.71 4.21
C PHE A 122 -17.57 -2.74 3.17
N ASP A 123 -17.69 -3.16 1.91
CA ASP A 123 -18.38 -2.38 0.86
C ASP A 123 -17.86 -0.93 0.77
N ALA A 124 -16.55 -0.80 0.55
CA ALA A 124 -15.90 0.51 0.46
C ALA A 124 -16.29 1.27 -0.80
N ASP A 125 -16.40 2.60 -0.69
CA ASP A 125 -16.53 3.52 -1.81
C ASP A 125 -15.27 3.49 -2.69
N TRP A 126 -14.10 3.37 -2.05
CA TRP A 126 -12.79 3.34 -2.70
C TRP A 126 -11.89 2.27 -2.10
N MET A 127 -11.05 1.67 -2.94
CA MET A 127 -10.07 0.68 -2.51
C MET A 127 -8.68 1.03 -3.03
N PHE A 128 -7.73 1.19 -2.13
CA PHE A 128 -6.32 1.34 -2.41
C PHE A 128 -5.61 0.00 -2.26
N LEU A 129 -4.66 -0.27 -3.16
CA LEU A 129 -3.86 -1.49 -3.16
C LEU A 129 -2.39 -1.12 -3.17
N ILE A 130 -1.63 -1.62 -2.20
CA ILE A 130 -0.16 -1.55 -2.17
C ILE A 130 0.41 -2.93 -1.88
N MET A 131 0.44 -3.75 -2.92
CA MET A 131 0.81 -5.17 -2.87
C MET A 131 1.83 -5.45 -3.97
N THR A 132 2.42 -6.66 -3.97
CA THR A 132 3.19 -7.07 -5.15
C THR A 132 2.27 -7.18 -6.38
N ASN A 133 2.84 -7.11 -7.59
CA ASN A 133 2.06 -7.26 -8.82
C ASN A 133 1.33 -8.61 -8.89
N ALA A 134 1.97 -9.68 -8.42
CA ALA A 134 1.39 -11.02 -8.39
C ALA A 134 0.20 -11.10 -7.43
N ASP A 135 0.37 -10.59 -6.20
CA ASP A 135 -0.67 -10.60 -5.17
C ASP A 135 -1.85 -9.71 -5.57
N THR A 136 -1.57 -8.54 -6.17
CA THR A 136 -2.58 -7.66 -6.76
C THR A 136 -3.42 -8.41 -7.79
N GLY A 137 -2.77 -9.11 -8.73
CA GLY A 137 -3.45 -9.93 -9.74
C GLY A 137 -4.30 -11.05 -9.11
N GLY A 138 -3.77 -11.71 -8.08
CA GLY A 138 -4.48 -12.76 -7.33
C GLY A 138 -5.77 -12.24 -6.68
N LEU A 139 -5.69 -11.11 -5.98
CA LEU A 139 -6.84 -10.48 -5.33
C LEU A 139 -7.89 -10.04 -6.36
N LEU A 140 -7.47 -9.39 -7.44
CA LEU A 140 -8.39 -8.93 -8.50
C LEU A 140 -9.11 -10.12 -9.15
N LYS A 141 -8.39 -11.19 -9.51
CA LYS A 141 -8.99 -12.41 -10.07
C LYS A 141 -10.03 -13.00 -9.13
N ARG A 142 -9.75 -13.04 -7.82
CA ARG A 142 -10.68 -13.55 -6.80
C ARG A 142 -11.95 -12.72 -6.69
N ARG A 143 -11.84 -11.39 -6.81
CA ARG A 143 -13.00 -10.47 -6.79
C ARG A 143 -13.82 -10.57 -8.08
N SER A 144 -13.17 -10.57 -9.25
CA SER A 144 -13.86 -10.67 -10.55
C SER A 144 -14.58 -12.00 -10.77
N GLY A 145 -14.02 -13.11 -10.26
CA GLY A 145 -14.66 -14.43 -10.31
C GLY A 145 -15.96 -14.57 -9.51
N SER A 146 -16.35 -13.55 -8.73
CA SER A 146 -17.62 -13.53 -8.00
C SER A 146 -18.74 -12.72 -8.67
N ALA A 147 -18.45 -12.03 -9.79
CA ALA A 147 -19.44 -11.22 -10.52
C ALA A 147 -20.26 -12.01 -11.56
N THR A 148 -19.86 -13.24 -11.92
CA THR A 148 -20.44 -14.00 -13.05
C THR A 148 -21.50 -15.03 -12.66
N SER A 149 -21.98 -15.03 -11.42
CA SER A 149 -23.01 -15.97 -10.93
C SER A 149 -24.41 -15.33 -10.80
N ARG A 150 -24.82 -14.48 -11.74
CA ARG A 150 -26.24 -14.13 -11.91
C ARG A 150 -26.81 -15.01 -13.02
N ALA A 151 -27.35 -16.16 -12.63
CA ALA A 151 -28.11 -17.02 -13.53
C ALA A 151 -29.24 -16.21 -14.20
N PRO A 152 -29.54 -16.44 -15.49
CA PRO A 152 -30.65 -15.75 -16.15
C PRO A 152 -31.95 -16.12 -15.44
N ARG A 153 -32.72 -15.10 -15.03
CA ARG A 153 -34.10 -15.29 -14.56
C ARG A 153 -34.86 -16.01 -15.68
N ARG A 154 -35.25 -17.27 -15.46
CA ARG A 154 -36.27 -17.91 -16.28
C ARG A 154 -37.53 -17.07 -16.15
N GLY A 155 -37.96 -16.45 -17.24
CA GLY A 155 -39.28 -15.83 -17.33
C GLY A 155 -40.37 -16.90 -17.23
N PRO A 156 -41.56 -16.56 -16.73
CA PRO A 156 -42.66 -17.50 -16.65
C PRO A 156 -43.14 -17.88 -18.07
N ALA A 157 -43.52 -19.15 -18.20
CA ALA A 157 -44.14 -19.73 -19.40
C ALA A 157 -45.56 -19.22 -19.60
#